data_AF-Q4WGZ6-F1
#
_entry.id   AF-Q4WGZ6-F1
#
_cell.length_a   1.000
_cell.length_b   1.000
_cell.length_c   1.000
_cell.angle_alpha   90.00
_cell.angle_beta   90.00
_cell.angle_gamma   90.00
#
_symmetry.space_group_name_H-M   'P 1'
#
loop_
_entity.id
_entity.type
_entity.pdbx_description
1 polymer ?
#
loop_
_entity_poly.entity_id
_entity_poly.type
_entity_poly.pdbx_seq_one_letter_code
_entity_poly.pdbx_strand_id
1 'polypeptide(L)'
;MLRVQPTDKLGELEKETLANLERDGLRHTQFVKSNPEDRQRAESLGWSGKLLNFEIPGTEPRQTYDAVLDSLAGFVRCSNACAYWHKIALADGVRFCFGKEGAVESLVKAPSTTEPGKEKVTGIRTEDGSLHTVDTVVVAAGSFSTQVLPELSYHLESSAGSVATFKIDRKQTDLWDKYSPDKFPVITWKATPRDKAGKDTGSIYVLPRTPQGYLKIGYRGIKVRGFKQRLIRY
;
A
#
# COMPACT_ATOMS: atom_id res chain seq x y z
N MET A 1 7.61 3.45 -11.32
CA MET A 1 6.66 2.32 -11.24
C MET A 1 6.20 1.94 -12.64
N LEU A 2 6.29 0.67 -13.02
CA LEU A 2 5.82 0.14 -14.30
C LEU A 2 4.36 -0.32 -14.18
N ARG A 3 3.45 0.36 -14.89
CA ARG A 3 2.02 0.04 -14.95
C ARG A 3 1.73 -0.82 -16.18
N VAL A 4 1.65 -2.12 -15.97
CA VAL A 4 1.41 -3.11 -17.03
C VAL A 4 -0.09 -3.22 -17.31
N GLN A 5 -0.45 -3.12 -18.59
CA GLN A 5 -1.82 -3.17 -19.09
C GLN A 5 -2.28 -4.62 -19.28
N PRO A 6 -3.61 -4.88 -19.33
CA PRO A 6 -4.15 -6.23 -19.57
C PRO A 6 -4.06 -6.66 -21.04
N THR A 7 -3.62 -5.79 -21.96
CA THR A 7 -3.48 -6.06 -23.40
C THR A 7 -2.19 -5.44 -23.96
N ASP A 8 -1.95 -5.62 -25.24
CA ASP A 8 -0.86 -5.01 -26.03
C ASP A 8 -1.05 -3.50 -26.31
N LYS A 9 -2.09 -2.88 -25.74
CA LYS A 9 -2.44 -1.47 -25.94
C LYS A 9 -2.72 -0.77 -24.62
N LEU A 10 -2.53 0.55 -24.59
CA LEU A 10 -2.99 1.37 -23.48
C LEU A 10 -4.51 1.39 -23.39
N GLY A 11 -5.05 1.09 -22.20
CA GLY A 11 -6.46 1.31 -21.91
C GLY A 11 -6.80 2.79 -21.76
N GLU A 12 -8.08 3.14 -21.89
CA GLU A 12 -8.54 4.53 -21.85
C GLU A 12 -8.15 5.28 -20.57
N LEU A 13 -8.23 4.64 -19.41
CA LEU A 13 -7.81 5.24 -18.14
C LEU A 13 -6.31 5.60 -18.12
N GLU A 14 -5.46 4.79 -18.75
CA GLU A 14 -4.02 5.08 -18.83
C GLU A 14 -3.77 6.25 -19.79
N LYS A 15 -4.50 6.32 -20.91
CA LYS A 15 -4.44 7.47 -21.83
C LYS A 15 -4.90 8.75 -21.14
N GLU A 16 -5.99 8.70 -20.38
CA GLU A 16 -6.48 9.82 -19.57
C GLU A 16 -5.44 10.24 -18.52
N THR A 17 -4.80 9.28 -17.84
CA THR A 17 -3.71 9.56 -16.89
C THR A 17 -2.56 10.31 -17.57
N LEU A 18 -2.15 9.87 -18.76
CA LEU A 18 -1.11 10.56 -19.55
C LEU A 18 -1.53 11.96 -19.98
N ALA A 19 -2.78 12.15 -20.40
CA ALA A 19 -3.32 13.46 -20.76
C ALA A 19 -3.40 14.41 -19.56
N ASN A 20 -3.72 13.90 -18.37
CA ASN A 20 -3.71 14.69 -17.13
C ASN A 20 -2.30 15.13 -16.78
N LEU A 21 -1.33 14.22 -16.85
CA LEU A 21 0.08 14.56 -16.63
C LEU A 21 0.63 15.51 -17.69
N GLU A 22 0.16 15.46 -18.93
CA GLU A 22 0.48 16.48 -19.96
C GLU A 22 -0.07 17.85 -19.55
N ARG A 23 -1.34 17.94 -19.16
CA ARG A 23 -1.96 19.20 -18.70
C ARG A 23 -1.21 19.80 -17.50
N ASP A 24 -0.65 18.96 -16.66
CA ASP A 24 0.15 19.37 -15.49
C ASP A 24 1.64 19.60 -15.81
N GLY A 25 2.07 19.47 -17.07
CA GLY A 25 3.47 19.66 -17.50
C GLY A 25 4.43 18.52 -17.12
N LEU A 26 3.90 17.37 -16.69
CA LEU A 26 4.64 16.22 -16.17
C LEU A 26 4.76 15.05 -17.16
N ARG A 27 4.27 15.14 -18.39
CA ARG A 27 4.33 14.03 -19.38
C ARG A 27 5.73 13.47 -19.62
N HIS A 28 6.74 14.32 -19.55
CA HIS A 28 8.14 13.97 -19.72
C HIS A 28 8.63 12.91 -18.71
N THR A 29 7.95 12.77 -17.56
CA THR A 29 8.23 11.79 -16.51
C THR A 29 7.64 10.39 -16.76
N GLN A 30 6.81 10.26 -17.80
CA GLN A 30 6.12 9.03 -18.16
C GLN A 30 6.73 8.44 -19.43
N PHE A 31 6.90 7.12 -19.48
CA PHE A 31 7.50 6.43 -20.63
C PHE A 31 6.59 5.29 -21.08
N VAL A 32 5.92 5.47 -22.20
CA VAL A 32 5.06 4.47 -22.82
C VAL A 32 5.91 3.47 -23.60
N LYS A 33 5.81 2.18 -23.25
CA LYS A 33 6.63 1.11 -23.85
C LYS A 33 6.47 1.03 -25.38
N SER A 34 5.25 1.20 -25.88
CA SER A 34 4.95 1.16 -27.31
C SER A 34 5.36 2.42 -28.09
N ASN A 35 5.68 3.54 -27.42
CA ASN A 35 6.06 4.79 -28.08
C ASN A 35 7.59 4.85 -28.33
N PRO A 36 8.06 4.98 -29.58
CA PRO A 36 9.49 5.09 -29.91
C PRO A 36 10.21 6.27 -29.26
N GLU A 37 9.60 7.45 -29.20
CA GLU A 37 10.18 8.65 -28.60
C GLU A 37 10.37 8.50 -27.10
N ASP A 38 9.40 7.88 -26.43
CA ASP A 38 9.49 7.57 -25.00
C ASP A 38 10.58 6.53 -24.72
N ARG A 39 10.75 5.53 -25.58
CA ARG A 39 11.84 4.55 -25.45
C ARG A 39 13.21 5.22 -25.60
N GLN A 40 13.37 6.08 -26.60
CA GLN A 40 14.60 6.83 -26.80
C GLN A 40 14.90 7.76 -25.61
N ARG A 41 13.88 8.43 -25.06
CA ARG A 41 14.03 9.26 -23.85
C ARG A 41 14.33 8.42 -22.61
N ALA A 42 13.75 7.22 -22.49
CA ALA A 42 14.06 6.30 -21.41
C ALA A 42 15.52 5.81 -21.49
N GLU A 43 16.03 5.53 -22.70
CA GLU A 43 17.43 5.19 -22.95
C GLU A 43 18.36 6.31 -22.47
N SER A 44 18.12 7.55 -22.91
CA SER A 44 18.99 8.69 -22.59
C SER A 44 19.00 9.06 -21.11
N LEU A 45 17.92 8.75 -20.39
CA LEU A 45 17.76 9.02 -18.96
C LEU A 45 18.09 7.80 -18.06
N GLY A 46 18.53 6.67 -18.63
CA GLY A 46 18.89 5.48 -17.86
C GLY A 46 17.69 4.68 -17.31
N TRP A 47 16.51 4.87 -17.88
CA TRP A 47 15.27 4.18 -17.50
C TRP A 47 14.98 2.93 -18.34
N SER A 48 15.68 2.72 -19.45
CA SER A 48 15.41 1.62 -20.40
C SER A 48 15.36 0.25 -19.72
N GLY A 49 16.26 -0.03 -18.77
CA GLY A 49 16.27 -1.29 -18.00
C GLY A 49 15.01 -1.57 -17.17
N LYS A 50 14.17 -0.55 -16.91
CA LYS A 50 12.92 -0.67 -16.16
C LYS A 50 11.68 -0.78 -17.05
N LEU A 51 11.82 -0.64 -18.37
CA LEU A 51 10.75 -0.91 -19.34
C LEU A 51 10.75 -2.40 -19.70
N LEU A 52 10.24 -3.22 -18.77
CA LEU A 52 10.24 -4.68 -18.91
C LEU A 52 9.24 -5.15 -19.97
N ASN A 53 9.59 -6.22 -20.68
CA ASN A 53 8.72 -6.91 -21.62
C ASN A 53 8.02 -8.10 -20.93
N PHE A 54 6.70 -8.13 -20.98
CA PHE A 54 5.88 -9.25 -20.55
C PHE A 54 5.11 -9.77 -21.74
N GLU A 55 5.28 -11.04 -22.08
CA GLU A 55 4.66 -11.64 -23.25
C GLU A 55 3.22 -12.02 -22.97
N ILE A 56 2.38 -11.88 -24.00
CA ILE A 56 0.99 -12.32 -23.95
C ILE A 56 0.95 -13.80 -24.36
N PRO A 57 0.56 -14.71 -23.45
CA PRO A 57 0.53 -16.13 -23.77
C PRO A 57 -0.37 -16.45 -24.97
N GLY A 58 0.10 -17.33 -25.86
CA GLY A 58 -0.69 -17.83 -27.00
C GLY A 58 -0.88 -16.85 -28.15
N THR A 59 -0.10 -15.77 -28.23
CA THR A 59 -0.12 -14.83 -29.36
C THR A 59 0.94 -15.18 -30.41
N GLU A 60 0.52 -15.20 -31.69
CA GLU A 60 1.41 -15.37 -32.86
C GLU A 60 1.07 -14.27 -33.91
N PRO A 61 2.03 -13.42 -34.32
CA PRO A 61 3.40 -13.33 -33.79
C PRO A 61 3.40 -12.93 -32.31
N ARG A 62 4.49 -13.26 -31.59
CA ARG A 62 4.67 -12.99 -30.16
C ARG A 62 4.39 -11.52 -29.82
N GLN A 63 3.35 -11.27 -29.04
CA GLN A 63 3.00 -9.92 -28.55
C GLN A 63 3.43 -9.73 -27.09
N THR A 64 3.54 -8.46 -26.68
CA THR A 64 3.82 -8.09 -25.29
C THR A 64 2.77 -7.14 -24.76
N TYR A 65 2.41 -7.27 -23.48
CA TYR A 65 1.54 -6.32 -22.80
C TYR A 65 2.12 -4.91 -22.88
N ASP A 66 1.30 -3.91 -23.19
CA ASP A 66 1.76 -2.53 -23.12
C ASP A 66 1.96 -2.08 -21.68
N ALA A 67 2.79 -1.07 -21.47
CA ALA A 67 3.09 -0.58 -20.14
C ALA A 67 3.51 0.89 -20.17
N VAL A 68 3.31 1.56 -19.05
CA VAL A 68 3.85 2.91 -18.81
C VAL A 68 4.76 2.88 -17.60
N LEU A 69 6.01 3.28 -17.77
CA LEU A 69 6.93 3.53 -16.66
C LEU A 69 6.76 4.97 -16.19
N ASP A 70 6.42 5.11 -14.93
CA ASP A 70 6.31 6.40 -14.23
C ASP A 70 7.54 6.61 -13.35
N SER A 71 8.35 7.60 -13.68
CA SER A 71 9.60 7.89 -12.93
C SER A 71 9.36 8.60 -11.60
N LEU A 72 8.18 9.17 -11.36
CA LEU A 72 7.84 9.83 -10.09
C LEU A 72 7.36 8.82 -9.04
N ALA A 73 6.85 7.67 -9.48
CA ALA A 73 6.30 6.66 -8.59
C ALA A 73 7.34 5.59 -8.18
N GLY A 74 7.34 5.24 -6.90
CA GLY A 74 8.25 4.26 -6.30
C GLY A 74 7.65 3.50 -5.13
N PHE A 75 8.50 3.17 -4.16
CA PHE A 75 8.09 2.51 -2.92
C PHE A 75 8.83 3.09 -1.73
N VAL A 76 8.24 2.95 -0.54
CA VAL A 76 8.87 3.32 0.73
C VAL A 76 9.07 2.07 1.58
N ARG A 77 10.19 2.02 2.32
CA ARG A 77 10.40 0.98 3.33
C ARG A 77 9.64 1.39 4.60
N CYS A 78 8.35 1.07 4.65
CA CYS A 78 7.45 1.56 5.72
C CYS A 78 7.99 1.30 7.13
N SER A 79 8.58 0.12 7.40
CA SER A 79 9.19 -0.19 8.70
C SER A 79 10.30 0.78 9.09
N ASN A 80 11.13 1.19 8.13
CA ASN A 80 12.22 2.14 8.37
C ASN A 80 11.67 3.55 8.58
N ALA A 81 10.63 3.94 7.83
CA ALA A 81 9.96 5.22 8.03
C ALA A 81 9.30 5.29 9.42
N CYS A 82 8.61 4.24 9.86
CA CYS A 82 8.04 4.16 11.21
C CYS A 82 9.13 4.24 12.28
N ALA A 83 10.23 3.49 12.13
CA ALA A 83 11.34 3.53 13.08
C ALA A 83 12.01 4.91 13.14
N TYR A 84 12.13 5.60 12.00
CA TYR A 84 12.65 6.95 11.92
C TYR A 84 11.76 7.95 12.69
N TRP A 85 10.45 7.95 12.43
CA TRP A 85 9.52 8.83 13.13
C TRP A 85 9.38 8.51 14.61
N HIS A 86 9.44 7.23 14.99
CA HIS A 86 9.50 6.82 16.39
C HIS A 86 10.72 7.43 17.11
N LYS A 87 11.89 7.44 16.46
CA LYS A 87 13.10 8.06 17.02
C LYS A 87 12.94 9.58 17.21
N ILE A 88 12.33 10.28 16.24
CA ILE A 88 12.07 11.72 16.34
C ILE A 88 11.12 12.00 17.50
N ALA A 89 9.99 11.29 17.56
CA ALA A 89 9.01 11.48 18.62
C ALA A 89 9.58 11.24 20.02
N LEU A 90 10.44 10.22 20.20
CA LEU A 90 11.15 10.00 21.45
C LEU A 90 12.05 11.18 21.83
N ALA A 91 12.76 11.77 20.86
CA ALA A 91 13.62 12.93 21.10
C ALA A 91 12.82 14.17 21.52
N ASP A 92 11.57 14.28 21.05
CA ASP A 92 10.62 15.33 21.43
C ASP A 92 9.86 15.03 22.73
N GLY A 93 10.21 13.95 23.43
CA GLY A 93 9.66 13.60 24.75
C GLY A 93 8.38 12.76 24.72
N VAL A 94 7.98 12.21 23.56
CA VAL A 94 6.83 11.29 23.49
C VAL A 94 7.16 9.98 24.20
N ARG A 95 6.28 9.56 25.12
CA ARG A 95 6.38 8.25 25.77
C ARG A 95 5.64 7.20 24.98
N PHE A 96 6.35 6.16 24.56
CA PHE A 96 5.76 4.96 23.95
C PHE A 96 5.65 3.84 24.99
N CYS A 97 4.46 3.30 25.18
CA CYS A 97 4.21 2.11 26.01
C CYS A 97 3.89 0.94 25.06
N PHE A 98 4.62 -0.17 25.18
CA PHE A 98 4.47 -1.36 24.33
C PHE A 98 4.17 -2.59 25.17
N GLY A 99 3.54 -3.61 24.57
CA GLY A 99 3.10 -4.80 25.30
C GLY A 99 1.81 -4.53 26.08
N LYS A 100 1.59 -5.28 27.18
CA LYS A 100 0.33 -5.22 27.94
C LYS A 100 0.04 -3.85 28.56
N GLU A 101 1.07 -3.17 29.04
CA GLU A 101 1.01 -1.80 29.58
C GLU A 101 0.66 -0.73 28.53
N GLY A 102 0.70 -1.06 27.24
CA GLY A 102 0.29 -0.18 26.14
C GLY A 102 -0.90 -0.70 25.34
N ALA A 103 -1.35 -1.93 25.60
CA ALA A 103 -2.48 -2.53 24.91
C ALA A 103 -3.77 -1.98 25.51
N VAL A 104 -4.52 -1.20 24.73
CA VAL A 104 -5.77 -0.57 25.19
C VAL A 104 -6.88 -1.63 25.29
N GLU A 105 -7.45 -1.77 26.47
CA GLU A 105 -8.60 -2.64 26.74
C GLU A 105 -9.93 -1.87 26.53
N SER A 106 -10.03 -0.66 27.10
CA SER A 106 -11.27 0.14 27.02
C SER A 106 -11.03 1.64 27.17
N LEU A 107 -11.96 2.43 26.62
CA LEU A 107 -12.04 3.86 26.87
C LEU A 107 -12.71 4.11 28.22
N VAL A 108 -12.19 5.07 28.97
CA VAL A 108 -12.78 5.52 30.23
C VAL A 108 -13.68 6.70 29.94
N LYS A 109 -14.94 6.60 30.34
CA LYS A 109 -15.97 7.61 30.06
C LYS A 109 -16.55 8.17 31.36
N ALA A 110 -16.93 9.44 31.33
CA ALA A 110 -17.64 10.12 32.39
C ALA A 110 -18.73 11.02 31.79
N PRO A 111 -19.76 11.43 32.56
CA PRO A 111 -20.74 12.39 32.08
C PRO A 111 -20.07 13.68 31.58
N SER A 112 -20.48 14.15 30.41
CA SER A 112 -19.99 15.40 29.85
C SER A 112 -20.54 16.58 30.66
N THR A 113 -19.64 17.45 31.10
CA THR A 113 -20.00 18.70 31.80
C THR A 113 -20.44 19.79 30.82
N THR A 114 -20.15 19.64 29.53
CA THR A 114 -20.48 20.62 28.48
C THR A 114 -21.66 20.21 27.62
N GLU A 115 -21.99 18.91 27.59
CA GLU A 115 -23.10 18.37 26.80
C GLU A 115 -23.97 17.44 27.67
N PRO A 116 -25.04 17.95 28.29
CA PRO A 116 -25.91 17.16 29.16
C PRO A 116 -26.46 15.91 28.45
N GLY A 117 -26.43 14.77 29.15
CA GLY A 117 -26.90 13.49 28.62
C GLY A 117 -25.92 12.76 27.71
N LYS A 118 -24.71 13.29 27.49
CA LYS A 118 -23.64 12.62 26.75
C LYS A 118 -22.46 12.24 27.65
N GLU A 119 -21.67 11.31 27.16
CA GLU A 119 -20.42 10.88 27.81
C GLU A 119 -19.22 11.57 27.13
N LYS A 120 -18.21 11.92 27.94
CA LYS A 120 -16.89 12.36 27.52
C LYS A 120 -15.86 11.28 27.85
N VAL A 121 -14.95 11.01 26.92
CA VAL A 121 -13.78 10.17 27.17
C VAL A 121 -12.77 10.94 28.02
N THR A 122 -12.34 10.37 29.14
CA THR A 122 -11.42 10.97 30.12
C THR A 122 -10.13 10.17 30.31
N GLY A 123 -9.98 9.05 29.58
CA GLY A 123 -8.81 8.20 29.72
C GLY A 123 -8.91 6.89 28.97
N ILE A 124 -7.93 6.03 29.24
CA ILE A 124 -7.87 4.63 28.76
C ILE A 124 -7.54 3.69 29.91
N ARG A 125 -8.04 2.45 29.81
CA ARG A 125 -7.58 1.32 30.59
C ARG A 125 -6.78 0.38 29.70
N THR A 126 -5.64 -0.07 30.20
CA THR A 126 -4.74 -1.01 29.49
C THR A 126 -4.89 -2.43 30.03
N GLU A 127 -4.44 -3.43 29.27
CA GLU A 127 -4.58 -4.86 29.61
C GLU A 127 -3.84 -5.30 30.88
N ASP A 128 -2.90 -4.49 31.37
CA ASP A 128 -2.26 -4.68 32.67
C ASP A 128 -3.10 -4.16 33.86
N GLY A 129 -4.28 -3.60 33.58
CA GLY A 129 -5.19 -3.00 34.55
C GLY A 129 -4.94 -1.52 34.84
N SER A 130 -3.86 -0.94 34.29
CA SER A 130 -3.49 0.46 34.53
C SER A 130 -4.53 1.44 33.97
N LEU A 131 -4.75 2.53 34.70
CA LEU A 131 -5.64 3.62 34.33
C LEU A 131 -4.82 4.85 33.93
N HIS A 132 -5.01 5.34 32.72
CA HIS A 132 -4.37 6.55 32.23
C HIS A 132 -5.42 7.63 31.99
N THR A 133 -5.48 8.62 32.88
CA THR A 133 -6.36 9.79 32.74
C THR A 133 -5.70 10.84 31.84
N VAL A 134 -6.43 11.35 30.85
CA VAL A 134 -5.95 12.35 29.88
C VAL A 134 -7.08 13.27 29.45
N ASP A 135 -6.73 14.48 28.99
CA ASP A 135 -7.71 15.45 28.49
C ASP A 135 -8.26 15.09 27.11
N THR A 136 -7.50 14.33 26.32
CA THR A 136 -7.84 13.95 24.94
C THR A 136 -7.30 12.57 24.61
N VAL A 137 -8.14 11.76 23.95
CA VAL A 137 -7.76 10.46 23.41
C VAL A 137 -7.91 10.49 21.90
N VAL A 138 -6.86 10.08 21.17
CA VAL A 138 -6.87 9.92 19.71
C VAL A 138 -6.82 8.44 19.37
N VAL A 139 -7.84 7.93 18.67
CA VAL A 139 -7.88 6.52 18.24
C VAL A 139 -7.30 6.39 16.83
N ALA A 140 -6.06 5.92 16.74
CA ALA A 140 -5.33 5.68 15.49
C ALA A 140 -4.88 4.21 15.35
N ALA A 141 -5.76 3.26 15.71
CA ALA A 141 -5.43 1.84 15.87
C ALA A 141 -5.61 0.98 14.60
N GLY A 142 -5.64 1.60 13.42
CA GLY A 142 -5.81 0.88 12.14
C GLY A 142 -7.07 0.00 12.12
N SER A 143 -6.92 -1.26 11.73
CA SER A 143 -8.03 -2.24 11.73
C SER A 143 -8.60 -2.53 13.13
N PHE A 144 -7.85 -2.22 14.18
CA PHE A 144 -8.27 -2.46 15.56
C PHE A 144 -9.14 -1.31 16.10
N SER A 145 -9.27 -0.18 15.38
CA SER A 145 -10.05 0.97 15.85
C SER A 145 -11.50 0.63 16.19
N THR A 146 -12.14 -0.32 15.48
CA THR A 146 -13.52 -0.76 15.79
C THR A 146 -13.63 -1.63 17.04
N GLN A 147 -12.52 -2.15 17.57
CA GLN A 147 -12.51 -2.85 18.87
C GLN A 147 -12.43 -1.86 20.03
N VAL A 148 -11.77 -0.72 19.82
CA VAL A 148 -11.66 0.37 20.81
C VAL A 148 -12.90 1.27 20.77
N LEU A 149 -13.44 1.56 19.58
CA LEU A 149 -14.62 2.40 19.34
C LEU A 149 -15.63 1.67 18.42
N PRO A 150 -16.47 0.77 18.98
CA PRO A 150 -17.39 -0.08 18.22
C PRO A 150 -18.41 0.65 17.35
N GLU A 151 -18.74 1.90 17.68
CA GLU A 151 -19.64 2.77 16.94
C GLU A 151 -19.14 3.03 15.50
N LEU A 152 -17.83 2.87 15.25
CA LEU A 152 -17.24 2.98 13.91
C LEU A 152 -17.54 1.77 13.01
N SER A 153 -18.10 0.67 13.52
CA SER A 153 -18.31 -0.57 12.76
C SER A 153 -19.26 -0.44 11.58
N TYR A 154 -20.14 0.57 11.59
CA TYR A 154 -20.98 0.89 10.44
C TYR A 154 -20.19 1.58 9.31
N HIS A 155 -19.09 2.25 9.63
CA HIS A 155 -18.30 3.04 8.67
C HIS A 155 -16.99 2.35 8.26
N LEU A 156 -16.46 1.46 9.10
CA LEU A 156 -15.15 0.86 8.92
C LEU A 156 -15.24 -0.66 8.87
N GLU A 157 -14.62 -1.23 7.83
CA GLU A 157 -14.46 -2.67 7.67
C GLU A 157 -12.98 -3.04 7.69
N SER A 158 -12.62 -3.93 8.62
CA SER A 158 -11.28 -4.53 8.64
C SER A 158 -11.13 -5.52 7.50
N SER A 159 -10.08 -5.34 6.69
CA SER A 159 -9.80 -6.21 5.56
C SER A 159 -8.33 -6.60 5.53
N ALA A 160 -8.07 -7.87 5.23
CA ALA A 160 -6.71 -8.40 5.07
C ALA A 160 -6.41 -8.68 3.60
N GLY A 161 -5.15 -8.47 3.21
CA GLY A 161 -4.60 -8.82 1.90
C GLY A 161 -3.45 -9.80 2.04
N SER A 162 -3.16 -10.52 0.97
CA SER A 162 -2.11 -11.54 0.93
C SER A 162 -0.87 -11.02 0.22
N VAL A 163 0.30 -11.37 0.75
CA VAL A 163 1.61 -11.09 0.16
C VAL A 163 2.44 -12.36 0.16
N ALA A 164 2.89 -12.79 -1.02
CA ALA A 164 3.91 -13.82 -1.16
C ALA A 164 5.30 -13.18 -1.08
N THR A 165 6.21 -13.83 -0.35
CA THR A 165 7.59 -13.38 -0.21
C THR A 165 8.55 -14.47 -0.65
N PHE A 166 9.46 -14.13 -1.55
CA PHE A 166 10.51 -15.02 -2.04
C PHE A 166 11.87 -14.52 -1.54
N LYS A 167 12.75 -15.43 -1.13
CA LYS A 167 14.11 -15.08 -0.69
C LYS A 167 15.10 -15.46 -1.79
N ILE A 168 15.84 -14.47 -2.27
CA ILE A 168 16.96 -14.63 -3.19
C ILE A 168 18.22 -14.72 -2.35
N ASP A 169 19.02 -15.76 -2.54
CA ASP A 169 20.31 -15.88 -1.88
C ASP A 169 21.31 -14.90 -2.50
N ARG A 170 22.20 -14.32 -1.68
CA ARG A 170 23.25 -13.40 -2.16
C ARG A 170 24.20 -14.06 -3.16
N LYS A 171 24.37 -15.38 -3.08
CA LYS A 171 25.18 -16.16 -4.03
C LYS A 171 24.56 -16.22 -5.43
N GLN A 172 23.26 -15.99 -5.57
CA GLN A 172 22.57 -15.91 -6.87
C GLN A 172 22.75 -14.50 -7.45
N THR A 173 23.99 -14.15 -7.82
CA THR A 173 24.39 -12.80 -8.23
C THR A 173 23.51 -12.22 -9.33
N ASP A 174 23.11 -13.03 -10.30
CA ASP A 174 22.29 -12.58 -11.43
C ASP A 174 20.89 -12.16 -10.99
N LEU A 175 20.23 -12.97 -10.14
CA LEU A 175 18.91 -12.62 -9.59
C LEU A 175 19.04 -11.46 -8.59
N TRP A 176 20.12 -11.45 -7.80
CA TRP A 176 20.39 -10.40 -6.84
C TRP A 176 20.54 -9.05 -7.54
N ASP A 177 21.26 -8.99 -8.64
CA ASP A 177 21.42 -7.77 -9.42
C ASP A 177 20.13 -7.41 -10.18
N LYS A 178 19.52 -8.37 -10.87
CA LYS A 178 18.28 -8.21 -11.65
C LYS A 178 17.15 -7.60 -10.82
N TYR A 179 16.93 -8.08 -9.61
CA TYR A 179 15.81 -7.63 -8.75
C TYR A 179 16.18 -6.45 -7.83
N SER A 180 17.37 -5.86 -7.98
CA SER A 180 17.77 -4.66 -7.23
C SER A 180 16.81 -3.48 -7.44
N PRO A 181 16.65 -2.57 -6.47
CA PRO A 181 15.82 -1.37 -6.66
C PRO A 181 16.33 -0.43 -7.79
N ASP A 182 17.61 -0.54 -8.13
CA ASP A 182 18.24 0.26 -9.19
C ASP A 182 17.85 -0.25 -10.58
N LYS A 183 17.68 -1.57 -10.75
CA LYS A 183 17.38 -2.22 -12.04
C LYS A 183 15.93 -2.67 -12.19
N PHE A 184 15.27 -3.05 -11.10
CA PHE A 184 13.90 -3.56 -11.12
C PHE A 184 12.90 -2.45 -10.73
N PRO A 185 11.85 -2.21 -11.51
CA PRO A 185 10.80 -1.26 -11.14
C PRO A 185 9.86 -1.85 -10.08
N VAL A 186 9.15 -0.97 -9.35
CA VAL A 186 7.85 -1.37 -8.78
C VAL A 186 6.92 -1.69 -9.93
N ILE A 187 6.28 -2.84 -9.93
CA ILE A 187 5.30 -3.22 -10.95
C ILE A 187 3.91 -3.15 -10.34
N THR A 188 2.97 -2.59 -11.08
CA THR A 188 1.55 -2.85 -10.90
C THR A 188 1.00 -3.41 -12.19
N TRP A 189 0.31 -4.54 -12.12
CA TRP A 189 -0.21 -5.23 -13.27
C TRP A 189 -1.70 -5.45 -13.09
N LYS A 190 -2.50 -4.89 -14.00
CA LYS A 190 -3.92 -5.18 -14.14
C LYS A 190 -4.07 -6.47 -14.94
N ALA A 191 -4.34 -7.59 -14.27
CA ALA A 191 -4.50 -8.88 -14.95
C ALA A 191 -5.79 -8.94 -15.80
N THR A 192 -6.81 -8.16 -15.43
CA THR A 192 -8.06 -8.04 -16.18
C THR A 192 -8.41 -6.57 -16.43
N PRO A 193 -9.14 -6.25 -17.51
CA PRO A 193 -9.75 -4.94 -17.68
C PRO A 193 -10.65 -4.59 -16.49
N ARG A 194 -10.76 -3.30 -16.20
CA ARG A 194 -11.64 -2.76 -15.17
C ARG A 194 -13.10 -3.08 -15.53
N ASP A 195 -13.88 -3.55 -14.57
CA ASP A 195 -15.29 -3.85 -14.82
C ASP A 195 -16.13 -2.57 -15.00
N LYS A 196 -17.40 -2.72 -15.42
CA LYS A 196 -18.34 -1.60 -15.62
C LYS A 196 -18.64 -0.82 -14.32
N ALA A 197 -18.39 -1.42 -13.15
CA ALA A 197 -18.56 -0.77 -11.85
C ALA A 197 -17.28 -0.03 -11.39
N GLY A 198 -16.23 0.01 -12.23
CA GLY A 198 -14.99 0.66 -11.90
C GLY A 198 -14.14 -0.12 -10.90
N LYS A 199 -14.30 -1.44 -10.78
CA LYS A 199 -13.48 -2.26 -9.89
C LYS A 199 -12.35 -2.93 -10.67
N ASP A 200 -11.12 -2.74 -10.17
CA ASP A 200 -9.98 -3.52 -10.60
C ASP A 200 -10.00 -4.86 -9.86
N THR A 201 -10.24 -5.95 -10.57
CA THR A 201 -10.09 -7.32 -10.06
C THR A 201 -8.75 -7.89 -10.51
N GLY A 202 -8.18 -8.78 -9.71
CA GLY A 202 -7.00 -9.55 -10.13
C GLY A 202 -5.69 -8.78 -10.25
N SER A 203 -5.56 -7.57 -9.69
CA SER A 203 -4.33 -6.79 -9.87
C SER A 203 -3.18 -7.34 -9.03
N ILE A 204 -1.97 -7.37 -9.57
CA ILE A 204 -0.75 -7.82 -8.89
C ILE A 204 0.18 -6.64 -8.74
N TYR A 205 0.89 -6.56 -7.61
CA TYR A 205 2.03 -5.66 -7.48
C TYR A 205 3.29 -6.42 -7.09
N VAL A 206 4.43 -5.96 -7.60
CA VAL A 206 5.75 -6.53 -7.31
C VAL A 206 6.67 -5.42 -6.85
N LEU A 207 7.36 -5.66 -5.74
CA LEU A 207 8.35 -4.73 -5.20
C LEU A 207 9.76 -5.23 -5.51
N PRO A 208 10.72 -4.33 -5.79
CA PRO A 208 12.13 -4.70 -5.87
C PRO A 208 12.63 -5.37 -4.59
N ARG A 209 13.73 -6.14 -4.69
CA ARG A 209 14.26 -6.87 -3.54
C ARG A 209 14.63 -5.94 -2.38
N THR A 210 14.57 -6.45 -1.17
CA THR A 210 15.17 -5.80 0.00
C THR A 210 16.69 -6.05 0.07
N PRO A 211 17.43 -5.30 0.92
CA PRO A 211 18.85 -5.56 1.19
C PRO A 211 19.12 -6.96 1.79
N GLN A 212 18.08 -7.57 2.36
CA GLN A 212 18.09 -8.93 2.91
C GLN A 212 17.69 -10.00 1.86
N GLY A 213 17.41 -9.61 0.62
CA GLY A 213 17.10 -10.53 -0.48
C GLY A 213 15.62 -10.90 -0.63
N TYR A 214 14.70 -10.20 0.04
CA TYR A 214 13.27 -10.52 -0.06
C TYR A 214 12.62 -9.80 -1.24
N LEU A 215 12.00 -10.55 -2.15
CA LEU A 215 11.10 -10.06 -3.18
C LEU A 215 9.66 -10.23 -2.68
N LYS A 216 8.81 -9.20 -2.83
CA LYS A 216 7.42 -9.23 -2.38
C LYS A 216 6.47 -9.09 -3.55
N ILE A 217 5.48 -9.97 -3.60
CA ILE A 217 4.41 -9.98 -4.60
C ILE A 217 3.08 -9.95 -3.84
N GLY A 218 2.31 -8.90 -4.05
CA GLY A 218 0.97 -8.82 -3.46
C GLY A 218 -0.11 -8.96 -4.52
N TYR A 219 -1.22 -9.55 -4.10
CA TYR A 219 -2.42 -9.70 -4.92
C TYR A 219 -3.52 -8.80 -4.38
N ARG A 220 -4.15 -8.06 -5.29
CA ARG A 220 -5.26 -7.15 -5.03
C ARG A 220 -6.50 -7.73 -5.71
N GLY A 221 -7.19 -8.60 -4.99
CA GLY A 221 -8.46 -9.19 -5.38
C GLY A 221 -9.41 -9.29 -4.19
N ILE A 222 -10.01 -10.47 -3.98
CA ILE A 222 -10.92 -10.70 -2.86
C ILE A 222 -10.15 -10.55 -1.55
N LYS A 223 -10.56 -9.59 -0.73
CA LYS A 223 -10.01 -9.39 0.62
C LYS A 223 -10.72 -10.32 1.60
N VAL A 224 -9.96 -10.88 2.54
CA VAL A 224 -10.53 -11.70 3.62
C VAL A 224 -11.07 -10.76 4.70
N ARG A 225 -12.24 -11.10 5.24
CA ARG A 225 -12.90 -10.40 6.34
C ARG A 225 -13.08 -11.33 7.51
N GLY A 226 -12.74 -10.86 8.71
CA GLY A 226 -12.98 -11.60 9.95
C GLY A 226 -14.31 -11.18 10.57
N PHE A 227 -15.44 -11.65 10.04
CA PHE A 227 -16.70 -11.51 10.76
C PHE A 227 -16.71 -12.50 11.94
N LYS A 228 -16.60 -12.00 13.17
CA LYS A 228 -17.18 -12.67 14.33
C LYS A 228 -18.54 -12.05 14.56
N GLN A 229 -19.60 -12.79 14.27
CA GLN A 229 -20.95 -12.42 14.64
C GLN A 229 -21.02 -12.36 16.17
N ARG A 230 -20.86 -11.16 16.77
CA ARG A 230 -21.32 -10.96 18.14
C ARG A 230 -22.84 -11.00 18.06
N LEU A 231 -23.43 -12.11 18.51
CA LEU A 231 -24.84 -12.19 18.85
C LEU A 231 -25.11 -11.07 19.87
N ILE A 232 -25.60 -9.94 19.39
CA ILE A 232 -26.25 -8.94 20.25
C ILE A 232 -27.54 -9.64 20.69
N ARG A 233 -27.54 -10.20 21.91
CA ARG A 233 -28.78 -10.51 22.59
C ARG A 233 -29.35 -9.17 23.05
N TYR A 234 -30.49 -8.81 22.45
CA TYR A 234 -31.37 -7.76 22.97
C TYR A 234 -31.84 -8.13 24.38
#